data_AF-A0A840UN23-F1
#
_entry.id   AF-A0A840UN23-F1
#
_cell.length_a   1.000
_cell.length_b   1.000
_cell.length_c   1.000
_cell.angle_alpha   90.00
_cell.angle_beta   90.00
_cell.angle_gamma   90.00
#
_symmetry.space_group_name_H-M   'P 1'
#
loop_
_entity.id
_entity.type
_entity.pdbx_description
1 polymer ?
#
loop_
_entity_poly.entity_id
_entity_poly.type
_entity_poly.pdbx_seq_one_letter_code
_entity_poly.pdbx_strand_id
1 'polypeptide(L)'
;MQDYEIIRRKFLIEKKSQRQIAKEMNISRNTVAKYCQGNCYPGIRADYQRNASIMTPDIIQFIQKCLHDDELEPNKKQHHTAKRIFDRLVDEIGFCGAQSTVRG
;
A
#
# COMPACT_ATOMS: atom_id res chain seq x y z
N MET A 1 4.41 2.04 26.15
CA MET A 1 5.66 2.42 25.44
C MET A 1 6.93 1.93 26.15
N GLN A 2 6.86 1.40 27.38
CA GLN A 2 8.01 0.86 28.13
C GLN A 2 8.53 -0.50 27.61
N ASP A 3 7.66 -1.36 27.07
CA ASP A 3 8.05 -2.72 26.67
C ASP A 3 9.12 -2.77 25.59
N TYR A 4 9.10 -1.83 24.64
CA TYR A 4 10.09 -1.76 23.55
C TYR A 4 11.50 -1.53 24.09
N GLU A 5 11.68 -0.54 24.95
CA GLU A 5 12.98 -0.20 25.53
C GLU A 5 13.51 -1.34 26.40
N ILE A 6 12.63 -1.94 27.23
CA ILE A 6 12.99 -3.06 28.10
C ILE A 6 13.40 -4.28 27.28
N ILE A 7 12.63 -4.64 26.25
CA ILE A 7 12.94 -5.76 25.35
C ILE A 7 14.28 -5.52 24.64
N ARG A 8 14.49 -4.31 24.11
CA ARG A 8 15.71 -3.96 23.37
C ARG A 8 16.94 -3.95 24.28
N ARG A 9 16.81 -3.47 25.52
CA ARG A 9 17.86 -3.52 26.54
C ARG A 9 18.21 -4.96 26.92
N LYS A 10 17.21 -5.80 27.21
CA LYS A 10 17.40 -7.22 27.55
C LYS A 10 18.08 -8.00 26.42
N PHE A 11 17.78 -7.65 25.18
CA PHE A 11 18.36 -8.31 24.02
C PHE A 11 19.79 -7.82 23.70
N LEU A 12 20.02 -6.50 23.65
CA LEU A 12 21.31 -5.95 23.22
C LEU A 12 22.35 -5.90 24.34
N ILE A 13 21.94 -5.55 25.56
CA ILE A 13 22.81 -5.37 26.72
C ILE A 13 22.90 -6.67 27.52
N GLU A 14 21.76 -7.23 27.94
CA GLU A 14 21.75 -8.46 28.77
C GLU A 14 21.99 -9.74 27.94
N LYS A 15 22.09 -9.64 26.60
CA LYS A 15 22.32 -10.76 25.66
C LYS A 15 21.35 -11.95 25.84
N LYS A 16 20.15 -11.70 26.37
CA LYS A 16 19.14 -12.74 26.60
C LYS A 16 18.52 -13.20 25.28
N SER A 17 18.17 -14.48 25.21
CA SER A 17 17.42 -15.02 24.08
C SER A 17 16.00 -14.43 24.04
N GLN A 18 15.44 -14.27 22.84
CA GLN A 18 14.06 -13.79 22.66
C GLN A 18 13.04 -14.66 23.43
N ARG A 19 13.28 -15.98 23.51
CA ARG A 19 12.45 -16.92 24.26
C ARG A 19 12.45 -16.62 25.76
N GLN A 20 13.61 -16.26 26.31
CA GLN A 20 13.75 -15.91 27.72
C GLN A 20 13.06 -14.58 28.02
N ILE A 21 13.24 -13.57 27.16
CA ILE A 21 12.59 -12.26 27.30
C ILE A 21 11.07 -12.40 27.27
N ALA A 22 10.52 -13.19 26.35
CA ALA A 22 9.09 -13.45 26.24
C ALA A 22 8.51 -14.09 27.52
N LYS A 23 9.25 -15.03 28.14
CA LYS A 23 8.85 -15.66 29.40
C LYS A 23 8.93 -14.70 30.59
N GLU A 24 10.04 -13.96 30.71
CA GLU A 24 10.27 -13.02 31.82
C GLU A 24 9.24 -11.88 31.84
N MET A 25 8.86 -11.38 30.67
CA MET A 25 7.93 -10.25 30.54
C MET A 25 6.48 -10.67 30.28
N ASN A 26 6.21 -11.97 30.10
CA ASN A 26 4.90 -12.49 29.69
C ASN A 26 4.34 -11.82 28.42
N ILE A 27 5.20 -11.60 27.42
CA ILE A 27 4.87 -10.96 26.13
C ILE A 27 4.97 -12.01 25.02
N SER A 28 4.13 -11.87 24.00
CA SER A 28 4.17 -12.75 22.83
C SER A 28 5.57 -12.77 22.19
N ARG A 29 6.05 -13.95 21.78
CA ARG A 29 7.34 -14.07 21.08
C ARG A 29 7.38 -13.24 19.80
N ASN A 30 6.24 -13.08 19.12
CA ASN A 30 6.12 -12.26 17.92
C ASN A 30 6.42 -10.79 18.21
N THR A 31 5.92 -10.26 19.33
CA THR A 31 6.21 -8.89 19.77
C THR A 31 7.67 -8.71 20.15
N VAL A 32 8.27 -9.68 20.87
CA VAL A 32 9.69 -9.65 21.22
C VAL A 32 10.56 -9.67 19.96
N ALA A 33 10.30 -10.59 19.03
CA ALA A 33 11.02 -10.67 17.76
C ALA A 33 10.93 -9.36 16.96
N LYS A 34 9.71 -8.81 16.86
CA LYS A 34 9.44 -7.52 16.20
C LYS A 34 10.29 -6.38 16.78
N TYR A 35 10.40 -6.29 18.10
CA TYR A 35 11.15 -5.22 18.76
C TYR A 35 12.66 -5.46 18.80
N CYS A 36 13.11 -6.71 18.84
CA CYS A 36 14.53 -7.07 18.69
C CYS A 36 15.08 -6.71 17.30
N GLN A 37 14.29 -6.88 16.24
CA GLN A 37 14.68 -6.50 14.87
C GLN A 37 14.77 -4.98 14.68
N GLY A 38 14.03 -4.20 15.48
CA GLY A 38 14.08 -2.74 15.45
C GLY A 38 13.39 -2.05 14.29
N ASN A 39 12.78 -2.80 13.37
CA ASN A 39 12.08 -2.27 12.21
C ASN A 39 10.68 -1.71 12.53
N CYS A 40 10.23 -1.77 13.78
CA CYS A 40 8.92 -1.25 14.17
C CYS A 40 8.99 -0.59 15.54
N TYR A 41 8.83 0.74 15.55
CA TYR A 41 8.66 1.52 16.77
C TYR A 41 7.19 1.44 17.25
N PRO A 42 6.94 1.38 18.57
CA PRO A 42 5.58 1.41 19.10
C PRO A 42 4.84 2.68 18.66
N GLY A 43 3.61 2.54 18.17
CA GLY A 43 2.80 3.68 17.73
C GLY A 43 3.02 4.10 16.28
N ILE A 44 4.09 3.65 15.63
CA ILE A 44 4.28 3.82 14.18
C ILE A 44 3.75 2.55 13.50
N ARG A 45 2.59 2.67 12.86
CA ARG A 45 2.12 1.63 11.94
C ARG A 45 2.93 1.77 10.65
N ALA A 46 3.35 0.63 10.07
CA ALA A 46 3.88 0.64 8.72
C ALA A 46 2.84 1.25 7.79
N ASP A 47 3.30 2.09 6.86
CA ASP A 47 2.42 2.71 5.90
C ASP A 47 1.73 1.63 5.07
N TYR A 48 0.40 1.70 4.99
CA TYR A 48 -0.38 0.67 4.33
C TYR A 48 -0.42 0.92 2.83
N GLN A 49 0.67 0.57 2.15
CA GLN A 49 0.76 0.70 0.70
C GLN A 49 0.25 -0.58 0.05
N ARG A 50 -1.05 -0.63 -0.28
CA ARG A 50 -1.52 -1.60 -1.29
C ARG A 50 -1.16 -1.02 -2.65
N ASN A 51 -0.31 -1.73 -3.38
CA ASN A 51 -0.23 -1.51 -4.82
C ASN A 51 -1.60 -1.85 -5.42
N ALA A 52 -2.20 -0.92 -6.16
CA ALA A 52 -3.42 -1.18 -6.89
C ALA A 52 -3.11 -2.25 -7.94
N SER A 53 -3.48 -3.50 -7.66
CA SER A 53 -3.10 -4.65 -8.49
C SER A 53 -3.60 -4.58 -9.94
N ILE A 54 -4.56 -3.72 -10.22
CA ILE A 54 -5.27 -3.64 -11.50
C ILE A 54 -5.02 -2.28 -12.19
N MET A 55 -4.73 -1.21 -11.44
CA MET A 55 -4.33 0.09 -12.00
C MET A 55 -2.81 0.12 -12.16
N THR A 56 -2.34 -0.49 -13.24
CA THR A 56 -0.93 -0.40 -13.61
C THR A 56 -0.59 1.02 -14.09
N PRO A 57 0.69 1.42 -14.06
CA PRO A 57 1.12 2.73 -14.57
C PRO A 57 0.67 2.99 -16.01
N ASP A 58 0.67 1.96 -16.87
CA ASP A 58 0.27 2.08 -18.28
C ASP A 58 -1.21 2.42 -18.44
N ILE A 59 -2.07 1.83 -17.59
CA ILE A 59 -3.51 2.12 -17.58
C ILE A 59 -3.76 3.55 -17.10
N ILE A 60 -3.03 3.99 -16.08
CA ILE A 60 -3.11 5.38 -15.57
C ILE A 60 -2.68 6.36 -16.67
N GLN A 61 -1.59 6.08 -17.36
CA GLN A 61 -1.12 6.93 -18.48
C GLN A 61 -2.13 6.98 -19.62
N PHE A 62 -2.77 5.87 -19.96
CA PHE A 62 -3.81 5.84 -20.99
C PHE A 62 -5.01 6.72 -20.60
N ILE A 63 -5.50 6.62 -19.36
CA ILE A 63 -6.61 7.45 -18.88
C ILE A 63 -6.23 8.93 -18.90
N GLN A 64 -5.03 9.27 -18.41
CA GLN A 64 -4.53 10.65 -18.42
C GLN A 64 -4.45 11.21 -19.84
N LYS A 65 -4.00 10.41 -20.81
CA LYS A 65 -3.99 10.81 -22.22
C LYS A 65 -5.40 11.08 -22.75
N CYS A 66 -6.35 10.18 -22.48
CA CYS A 66 -7.74 10.37 -22.91
C CYS A 66 -8.34 11.66 -22.34
N LEU A 67 -8.11 11.96 -21.06
CA LEU A 67 -8.59 13.17 -20.41
C LEU A 67 -7.90 14.43 -20.95
N HIS A 68 -6.61 14.36 -21.25
CA HIS A 68 -5.87 15.48 -21.84
C HIS A 68 -6.36 15.79 -23.26
N ASP A 69 -6.55 14.76 -24.08
CA ASP A 69 -7.12 14.90 -25.43
C ASP A 69 -8.53 15.50 -25.36
N ASP A 70 -9.34 15.10 -24.37
CA ASP A 70 -10.67 15.68 -24.12
C ASP A 70 -10.61 17.15 -23.69
N GLU A 71 -9.61 17.57 -22.90
CA GLU A 71 -9.44 18.96 -22.49
C GLU A 71 -9.04 19.88 -23.67
N LEU A 72 -8.27 19.34 -24.61
CA LEU A 72 -7.84 20.05 -25.81
C LEU A 72 -8.94 20.15 -26.87
N GLU A 73 -9.97 19.31 -26.78
CA GLU A 73 -11.06 19.28 -27.76
C GLU A 73 -11.95 20.54 -27.62
N PRO A 74 -12.02 21.40 -28.66
CA PRO A 74 -12.78 22.66 -28.59
C PRO A 74 -14.29 22.43 -28.46
N ASN A 75 -14.78 21.25 -28.83
CA ASN A 75 -16.19 20.90 -28.72
C ASN A 75 -16.55 20.37 -27.33
N LYS A 76 -17.25 21.20 -26.55
CA LYS A 76 -17.74 20.87 -25.19
C LYS A 76 -18.63 19.63 -25.08
N LYS A 77 -19.07 19.03 -26.19
CA LYS A 77 -19.86 17.80 -26.22
C LYS A 77 -19.02 16.56 -26.53
N GLN A 78 -17.79 16.71 -26.98
CA GLN A 78 -16.89 15.62 -27.34
C GLN A 78 -15.89 15.40 -26.21
N HIS A 79 -16.37 14.70 -25.18
CA HIS A 79 -15.53 14.20 -24.11
C HIS A 79 -15.86 12.73 -23.87
N HIS A 80 -14.85 11.94 -23.53
CA HIS A 80 -15.05 10.57 -23.13
C HIS A 80 -15.76 10.54 -21.77
N THR A 81 -16.82 9.74 -21.68
CA THR A 81 -17.36 9.36 -20.37
C THR A 81 -16.49 8.28 -19.76
N ALA A 82 -16.51 8.12 -18.43
CA ALA A 82 -15.82 7.02 -17.76
C ALA A 82 -16.17 5.63 -18.36
N LYS A 83 -17.39 5.48 -18.91
CA LYS A 83 -17.78 4.29 -19.68
C LYS A 83 -16.95 4.14 -20.96
N ARG A 84 -16.84 5.18 -21.79
CA ARG A 84 -16.07 5.11 -23.04
C ARG A 84 -14.59 4.87 -22.79
N ILE A 85 -14.02 5.46 -21.75
CA ILE A 85 -12.63 5.21 -21.37
C ILE A 85 -12.46 3.74 -20.95
N PHE A 86 -13.40 3.20 -20.16
CA PHE A 86 -13.39 1.79 -19.76
C PHE A 86 -13.51 0.84 -20.97
N ASP A 87 -14.47 1.08 -21.87
CA ASP A 87 -14.67 0.24 -23.07
C ASP A 87 -13.38 0.20 -23.91
N ARG A 88 -12.72 1.35 -24.11
CA ARG A 88 -11.41 1.44 -24.79
C ARG A 88 -10.29 0.73 -24.04
N LEU A 89 -10.26 0.79 -22.71
CA LEU A 89 -9.28 0.05 -21.90
C LEU A 89 -9.43 -1.47 -22.04
N VAL A 90 -10.67 -1.97 -22.12
CA VAL A 90 -10.94 -3.40 -22.34
C VAL A 90 -10.52 -3.81 -23.75
N ASP A 91 -10.91 -3.02 -24.76
CA ASP A 91 -10.69 -3.35 -26.16
C ASP A 91 -9.22 -3.18 -26.61
N GLU A 92 -8.55 -2.11 -26.18
CA GLU A 92 -7.19 -1.77 -26.63
C GLU A 92 -6.09 -2.40 -25.74
N ILE A 93 -6.34 -2.56 -24.43
CA ILE A 93 -5.32 -2.95 -23.44
C ILE A 93 -5.64 -4.29 -22.76
N GLY A 94 -6.85 -4.84 -22.93
CA GLY A 94 -7.26 -6.07 -22.26
C GLY A 94 -7.48 -5.88 -20.75
N PHE A 95 -7.95 -4.70 -20.35
CA PHE A 95 -8.20 -4.37 -18.95
C PHE A 95 -9.21 -5.33 -18.28
N CYS A 96 -8.79 -5.98 -17.20
CA CYS A 96 -9.62 -6.95 -16.46
C CYS A 96 -10.31 -6.36 -15.21
N GLY A 97 -10.23 -5.04 -15.01
CA GLY A 97 -10.86 -4.37 -13.88
C GLY A 97 -12.34 -4.06 -14.09
N ALA A 98 -12.96 -3.40 -13.12
CA ALA A 98 -14.34 -2.95 -13.24
C ALA A 98 -14.40 -1.50 -13.75
N GLN A 99 -15.49 -1.13 -14.42
CA GLN A 99 -15.76 0.25 -14.81
C GLN A 99 -15.72 1.22 -13.62
N SER A 100 -16.16 0.77 -12.43
CA SER A 100 -16.10 1.56 -11.20
C SER A 100 -14.67 1.94 -10.80
N THR A 101 -13.66 1.17 -11.20
CA THR A 101 -12.23 1.47 -10.99
C THR A 101 -11.76 2.64 -11.84
N VAL A 102 -12.37 2.87 -13.00
CA VAL A 102 -12.05 3.98 -13.92
C VAL A 102 -12.83 5.25 -13.55
N ARG A 103 -13.99 5.12 -12.91
CA ARG A 103 -14.85 6.23 -12.49
C ARG A 103 -14.32 7.01 -11.26
N GLY A 104 -13.34 6.43 -10.55
CA GLY A 104 -12.85 6.89 -9.25
C GLY A 104 -12.35 8.33 -9.21
#